data_AF-A0A401WCB3-F1
#
_entry.id   AF-A0A401WCB3-F1
#
_cell.length_a   1.000
_cell.length_b   1.000
_cell.length_c   1.000
_cell.angle_alpha   90.00
_cell.angle_beta   90.00
_cell.angle_gamma   90.00
#
_symmetry.space_group_name_H-M   'P 1'
#
loop_
_entity.id
_entity.type
_entity.pdbx_description
1 polymer ?
#
loop_
_entity_poly.entity_id
_entity_poly.type
_entity_poly.pdbx_seq_one_letter_code
_entity_poly.pdbx_strand_id
1 'polypeptide(L)'
;MASNEIQFDCERREDYGDGLEVVPCIDGIPFTDLIDTFETGAGMQPAGDAYGGIFPRLSRLGPVEDYFHGRSADVLGMTVLLGCQCGEQGCWPLMARIAVTGEFVIWDSFEQPYRPERDYTAFGPFQFDRKQYGDAVQALSAKIRSDDA
;
A
#
# COMPACT_ATOMS: atom_id res chain seq x y z
N MET A 1 -23.17 -2.57 0.25
CA MET A 1 -21.98 -1.70 0.31
C MET A 1 -21.28 -1.86 -1.03
N ALA A 2 -20.95 -0.77 -1.71
CA ALA A 2 -20.21 -0.86 -2.95
C ALA A 2 -18.78 -1.28 -2.62
N SER A 3 -18.22 -2.22 -3.38
CA SER A 3 -16.78 -2.51 -3.32
C SER A 3 -16.02 -1.30 -3.87
N ASN A 4 -14.90 -0.98 -3.23
CA ASN A 4 -13.95 -0.01 -3.76
C ASN A 4 -13.26 -0.58 -5.02
N GLU A 5 -12.84 0.30 -5.92
CA GLU A 5 -11.98 -0.02 -7.06
C GLU A 5 -10.51 0.17 -6.66
N ILE A 6 -9.65 -0.82 -6.90
CA ILE A 6 -8.20 -0.69 -6.72
C ILE A 6 -7.47 -0.53 -8.06
N GLN A 7 -6.54 0.40 -8.12
CA GLN A 7 -5.57 0.53 -9.21
C GLN A 7 -4.17 0.73 -8.62
N PHE A 8 -3.14 0.55 -9.46
CA PHE A 8 -1.75 0.78 -9.08
C PHE A 8 -1.11 1.74 -10.06
N ASP A 9 -0.83 2.94 -9.57
CA ASP A 9 -0.07 3.94 -10.29
C ASP A 9 1.42 3.60 -10.15
N CYS A 10 2.13 3.72 -11.27
CA CYS A 10 3.53 3.37 -11.34
C CYS A 10 4.29 4.52 -11.98
N GLU A 11 5.19 5.14 -11.24
CA GLU A 11 6.00 6.27 -11.70
C GLU A 11 7.48 5.95 -11.50
N ARG A 12 8.32 6.32 -12.46
CA ARG A 12 9.78 6.19 -12.30
C ARG A 12 10.28 7.37 -11.50
N ARG A 13 11.03 7.11 -10.43
CA ARG A 13 11.62 8.14 -9.57
C ARG A 13 13.14 8.11 -9.70
N GLU A 14 13.68 9.14 -10.33
CA GLU A 14 15.13 9.30 -10.52
C GLU A 14 15.87 9.42 -9.17
N ASP A 15 15.23 10.07 -8.19
CA ASP A 15 15.77 10.33 -6.85
C ASP A 15 16.06 9.05 -6.04
N TYR A 16 15.47 7.90 -6.43
CA TYR A 16 15.63 6.59 -5.77
C TYR A 16 16.32 5.56 -6.65
N GLY A 17 17.34 6.00 -7.40
CA GLY A 17 18.09 5.09 -8.27
C GLY A 17 17.29 4.61 -9.47
N ASP A 18 16.40 5.48 -9.98
CA ASP A 18 15.56 5.22 -11.16
C ASP A 18 14.63 4.00 -10.98
N GLY A 19 14.14 3.82 -9.75
CA GLY A 19 13.23 2.76 -9.37
C GLY A 19 11.78 3.08 -9.73
N LEU A 20 11.02 2.04 -10.07
CA LEU A 20 9.58 2.13 -10.25
C LEU A 20 8.90 2.24 -8.87
N GLU A 21 8.36 3.42 -8.55
CA GLU A 21 7.50 3.64 -7.41
C GLU A 21 6.09 3.15 -7.73
N VAL A 22 5.47 2.43 -6.80
CA VAL A 22 4.11 1.92 -6.93
C VAL A 22 3.25 2.51 -5.82
N VAL A 23 2.19 3.22 -6.19
CA VAL A 23 1.22 3.79 -5.27
C VAL A 23 -0.15 3.15 -5.54
N PRO A 24 -0.78 2.50 -4.55
CA PRO A 24 -2.16 2.05 -4.69
C PRO A 24 -3.11 3.25 -4.81
N CYS A 25 -4.14 3.13 -5.65
CA CYS A 25 -5.19 4.13 -5.81
C CYS A 25 -6.54 3.48 -5.55
N ILE A 26 -7.30 4.01 -4.59
CA ILE A 26 -8.60 3.50 -4.19
C ILE A 26 -9.68 4.48 -4.66
N ASP A 27 -10.62 4.00 -5.47
CA ASP A 27 -11.67 4.82 -6.09
C ASP A 27 -11.10 6.04 -6.84
N GLY A 28 -9.93 5.87 -7.44
CA GLY A 28 -9.21 6.93 -8.17
C GLY A 28 -8.45 7.92 -7.29
N ILE A 29 -8.41 7.73 -5.98
CA ILE A 29 -7.67 8.59 -5.04
C ILE A 29 -6.37 7.87 -4.64
N PRO A 30 -5.19 8.50 -4.77
CA PRO A 30 -3.95 7.94 -4.27
C PRO A 30 -4.04 7.60 -2.78
N PHE A 31 -3.50 6.44 -2.41
CA PHE A 31 -3.60 5.98 -1.03
C PHE A 31 -2.81 6.86 -0.05
N THR A 32 -1.78 7.56 -0.54
CA THR A 32 -1.06 8.63 0.17
C THR A 32 -2.00 9.77 0.58
N ASP A 33 -2.86 10.23 -0.33
CA ASP A 33 -3.79 11.34 -0.07
C ASP A 33 -4.89 10.93 0.91
N LEU A 34 -5.33 9.67 0.84
CA LEU A 34 -6.32 9.10 1.76
C LEU A 34 -5.78 9.07 3.19
N ILE A 35 -4.57 8.53 3.40
CA ILE A 35 -3.98 8.46 4.74
C ILE A 35 -3.63 9.85 5.27
N ASP A 36 -3.15 10.75 4.42
CA ASP A 36 -2.80 12.12 4.83
C ASP A 36 -4.05 12.91 5.26
N THR A 37 -5.13 12.79 4.51
CA THR A 37 -6.42 13.40 4.87
C THR A 37 -6.93 12.86 6.21
N PHE A 38 -6.84 11.54 6.41
CA PHE A 38 -7.26 10.90 7.65
C PHE A 38 -6.42 11.34 8.86
N GLU A 39 -5.10 11.20 8.78
CA GLU A 39 -4.18 11.52 9.88
C GLU A 39 -4.26 13.01 10.25
N THR A 40 -4.37 13.89 9.25
CA THR A 40 -4.56 15.33 9.45
C THR A 40 -5.90 15.63 10.11
N GLY A 41 -6.99 15.02 9.64
CA GLY A 41 -8.32 15.19 10.22
C GLY A 41 -8.43 14.67 11.65
N ALA A 42 -7.67 13.63 11.99
CA ALA A 42 -7.56 13.09 13.34
C ALA A 42 -6.59 13.87 14.25
N GLY A 43 -5.90 14.89 13.72
CA GLY A 43 -4.93 15.69 14.49
C GLY A 43 -3.65 14.92 14.85
N MET A 44 -3.33 13.84 14.14
CA MET A 44 -2.09 13.10 14.33
C MET A 44 -0.92 13.96 13.86
N GLN A 45 0.21 13.95 14.60
CA GLN A 45 1.39 14.72 14.23
C GLN A 45 2.65 13.86 14.37
N PRO A 46 3.60 13.94 13.42
CA PRO A 46 3.49 14.59 12.11
C PRO A 46 2.52 13.85 11.18
N ALA A 47 1.77 14.57 10.34
CA ALA A 47 0.86 14.02 9.33
C ALA A 47 0.94 14.88 8.05
N GLY A 48 0.56 14.32 6.90
CA GLY A 48 0.67 14.98 5.61
C GLY A 48 2.05 14.82 4.98
N ASP A 49 2.09 14.42 3.70
CA ASP A 49 3.29 14.21 2.88
C ASP A 49 4.32 13.26 3.55
N ALA A 50 3.83 12.37 4.41
CA ALA A 50 4.67 11.48 5.21
C ALA A 50 4.96 10.14 4.51
N TYR A 51 4.08 9.74 3.60
CA TYR A 51 4.10 8.44 2.95
C TYR A 51 4.38 8.54 1.46
N GLY A 52 5.18 7.60 0.97
CA GLY A 52 5.48 7.38 -0.45
C GLY A 52 5.00 6.01 -0.89
N GLY A 53 5.07 5.79 -2.19
CA GLY A 53 4.84 4.47 -2.75
C GLY A 53 5.88 3.44 -2.30
N ILE A 54 5.62 2.19 -2.66
CA ILE A 54 6.56 1.10 -2.47
C ILE A 54 7.43 0.97 -3.72
N PHE A 55 8.70 0.63 -3.54
CA PHE A 55 9.64 0.39 -4.63
C PHE A 55 9.92 -1.11 -4.71
N PRO A 56 9.30 -1.88 -5.62
CA PRO A 56 9.35 -3.34 -5.58
C PRO A 56 10.77 -3.93 -5.53
N ARG A 57 11.71 -3.33 -6.29
CA ARG A 57 13.13 -3.73 -6.31
C ARG A 57 13.84 -3.45 -5.00
N LEU A 58 13.63 -2.27 -4.40
CA LEU A 58 14.30 -1.86 -3.16
C LEU A 58 13.72 -2.58 -1.94
N SER A 59 12.41 -2.79 -1.95
CA SER A 59 11.66 -3.46 -0.89
C SER A 59 11.82 -4.98 -0.92
N ARG A 60 12.53 -5.54 -1.93
CA ARG A 60 12.65 -6.99 -2.16
C ARG A 60 11.29 -7.69 -2.05
N LEU A 61 10.27 -7.08 -2.64
CA LEU A 61 8.96 -7.69 -2.71
C LEU A 61 9.15 -9.06 -3.36
N GLY A 62 8.57 -10.10 -2.75
CA GLY A 62 8.43 -11.37 -3.43
C GLY A 62 7.52 -11.22 -4.67
N PRO A 63 6.93 -12.31 -5.18
CA PRO A 63 5.92 -12.20 -6.21
C PRO A 63 4.85 -11.17 -5.78
N VAL A 64 4.63 -10.15 -6.61
CA VAL A 64 3.73 -9.03 -6.30
C VAL A 64 2.32 -9.53 -6.04
N GLU A 65 1.95 -10.62 -6.72
CA GLU A 65 0.74 -11.38 -6.48
C GLU A 65 0.67 -11.93 -5.06
N ASP A 66 1.74 -12.53 -4.55
CA ASP A 66 1.78 -13.04 -3.18
C ASP A 66 1.72 -11.92 -2.15
N TYR A 67 2.42 -10.82 -2.45
CA TYR A 67 2.49 -9.65 -1.59
C TYR A 67 1.12 -9.00 -1.37
N PHE A 68 0.43 -8.65 -2.45
CA PHE A 68 -0.88 -8.01 -2.40
C PHE A 68 -2.03 -8.98 -2.07
N HIS A 69 -1.77 -10.28 -1.94
CA HIS A 69 -2.73 -11.22 -1.34
C HIS A 69 -2.40 -11.55 0.13
N GLY A 70 -1.48 -10.82 0.76
CA GLY A 70 -1.08 -11.04 2.15
C GLY A 70 -0.29 -12.33 2.40
N ARG A 71 0.16 -13.03 1.34
CA ARG A 71 0.91 -14.29 1.45
C ARG A 71 2.39 -14.07 1.72
N SER A 72 2.90 -12.87 1.48
CA SER A 72 4.25 -12.43 1.84
C SER A 72 4.26 -11.48 3.04
N ALA A 73 3.22 -11.54 3.87
CA ALA A 73 3.14 -10.75 5.08
C ALA A 73 4.27 -11.10 6.06
N ASP A 74 4.58 -10.16 6.95
CA ASP A 74 5.58 -10.38 7.99
C ASP A 74 5.13 -11.45 9.01
N VAL A 75 5.95 -11.69 10.04
CA VAL A 75 5.63 -12.66 11.10
C VAL A 75 4.34 -12.33 11.87
N LEU A 76 3.84 -11.09 11.76
CA LEU A 76 2.60 -10.61 12.37
C LEU A 76 1.41 -10.66 11.40
N GLY A 77 1.61 -11.07 10.15
CA GLY A 77 0.56 -11.11 9.13
C GLY A 77 0.23 -9.75 8.52
N MET A 78 1.18 -8.80 8.60
CA MET A 78 1.03 -7.44 8.10
C MET A 78 1.80 -7.23 6.79
N THR A 79 1.20 -6.49 5.87
CA THR A 79 1.77 -6.12 4.57
C THR A 79 2.01 -4.61 4.52
N VAL A 80 3.20 -4.18 4.08
CA VAL A 80 3.49 -2.75 3.88
C VAL A 80 2.77 -2.25 2.63
N LEU A 81 1.88 -1.28 2.77
CA LEU A 81 1.14 -0.69 1.66
C LEU A 81 1.75 0.62 1.16
N LEU A 82 2.41 1.38 2.05
CA LEU A 82 3.15 2.60 1.72
C LEU A 82 4.49 2.63 2.48
N GLY A 83 5.52 3.17 1.82
CA GLY A 83 6.84 3.42 2.41
C GLY A 83 7.04 4.87 2.83
N CYS A 84 8.26 5.25 3.21
CA CYS A 84 8.65 6.65 3.42
C CYS A 84 9.09 7.30 2.11
N GLN A 85 8.73 8.56 1.88
CA GLN A 85 9.28 9.39 0.79
C GLN A 85 10.71 9.90 1.06
N CYS A 86 11.44 9.33 2.02
CA CYS A 86 12.67 9.93 2.54
C CYS A 86 13.97 9.14 2.28
N GLY A 87 13.88 7.86 1.87
CA GLY A 87 15.06 7.05 1.55
C GLY A 87 15.99 6.66 2.71
N GLU A 88 15.75 7.10 3.95
CA GLU A 88 16.60 6.81 5.13
C GLU A 88 16.03 5.74 6.08
N GLN A 89 16.92 5.14 6.89
CA GLN A 89 16.61 4.14 7.90
C GLN A 89 15.91 4.75 9.13
N GLY A 90 14.59 4.86 9.03
CA GLY A 90 13.63 5.15 10.11
C GLY A 90 12.17 5.05 9.59
N CYS A 91 12.03 4.37 8.44
CA CYS A 91 10.92 4.41 7.49
C CYS A 91 9.59 4.19 8.20
N TRP A 92 8.69 5.17 8.19
CA TRP A 92 7.31 5.09 8.69
C TRP A 92 6.45 4.30 7.69
N PRO A 93 6.36 2.97 7.77
CA PRO A 93 5.54 2.24 6.82
C PRO A 93 4.09 2.34 7.24
N LEU A 94 3.18 2.45 6.29
CA LEU A 94 1.78 2.15 6.56
C LEU A 94 1.58 0.67 6.27
N MET A 95 1.24 -0.09 7.31
CA MET A 95 1.00 -1.52 7.21
C MET A 95 -0.48 -1.82 7.38
N ALA A 96 -0.95 -2.89 6.74
CA ALA A 96 -2.30 -3.37 6.90
C ALA A 96 -2.33 -4.89 6.84
N ARG A 97 -3.36 -5.48 7.45
CA ARG A 97 -3.70 -6.87 7.22
C ARG A 97 -4.49 -6.96 5.91
N ILE A 98 -4.07 -7.88 5.04
CA ILE A 98 -4.79 -8.20 3.80
C ILE A 98 -5.51 -9.54 3.99
N ALA A 99 -6.83 -9.51 4.02
CA ALA A 99 -7.67 -10.70 4.12
C ALA A 99 -8.31 -11.04 2.78
N VAL A 100 -8.01 -12.22 2.24
CA VAL A 100 -8.64 -12.72 1.02
C VAL A 100 -9.76 -13.69 1.39
N THR A 101 -10.98 -13.36 1.01
CA THR A 101 -12.18 -14.20 1.19
C THR A 101 -12.61 -14.80 -0.15
N GLY A 102 -13.74 -15.51 -0.18
CA GLY A 102 -14.30 -16.06 -1.42
C GLY A 102 -14.52 -14.98 -2.49
N GLU A 103 -15.13 -13.86 -2.11
CA GLU A 103 -15.61 -12.83 -3.04
C GLU A 103 -14.85 -11.50 -2.93
N PHE A 104 -14.15 -11.27 -1.81
CA PHE A 104 -13.53 -9.97 -1.53
C PHE A 104 -12.08 -10.09 -1.08
N VAL A 105 -11.31 -9.03 -1.35
CA VAL A 105 -10.05 -8.73 -0.67
C VAL A 105 -10.31 -7.55 0.26
N ILE A 106 -9.89 -7.64 1.51
CA ILE A 106 -10.14 -6.63 2.54
C ILE A 106 -8.81 -6.15 3.09
N TRP A 107 -8.61 -4.83 3.12
CA TRP A 107 -7.51 -4.18 3.81
C TRP A 107 -8.04 -3.56 5.10
N ASP A 108 -7.50 -3.99 6.23
CA ASP A 108 -7.92 -3.54 7.55
C ASP A 108 -6.75 -3.56 8.56
N SER A 109 -7.07 -3.28 9.83
CA SER A 109 -6.10 -3.37 10.93
C SER A 109 -4.85 -2.52 10.67
N PHE A 110 -5.05 -1.32 10.12
CA PHE A 110 -3.96 -0.42 9.75
C PHE A 110 -3.10 -0.07 10.94
N GLU A 111 -1.78 -0.04 10.73
CA GLU A 111 -0.84 0.33 11.77
C GLU A 111 0.39 1.05 11.19
N GLN A 112 1.02 1.83 12.06
CA GLN A 112 2.34 2.37 11.84
C GLN A 112 3.24 1.89 12.99
N PRO A 113 4.15 0.93 12.76
CA PRO A 113 4.89 0.25 13.84
C PRO A 113 5.76 1.17 14.69
N TYR A 114 6.14 2.34 14.17
CA TYR A 114 6.92 3.34 14.91
C TYR A 114 6.06 4.33 15.72
N ARG A 115 4.72 4.25 15.60
CA ARG A 115 3.75 5.05 16.37
C ARG A 115 2.56 4.18 16.77
N PRO A 116 2.77 3.20 17.66
CA PRO A 116 1.74 2.25 18.07
C PRO A 116 0.56 2.90 18.80
N GLU A 117 0.70 4.16 19.24
CA GLU A 117 -0.38 4.95 19.86
C GLU A 117 -1.40 5.50 18.87
N ARG A 118 -1.14 5.45 17.55
CA ARG A 118 -2.07 5.94 16.53
C ARG A 118 -3.24 4.97 16.35
N ASP A 119 -4.44 5.54 16.32
CA ASP A 119 -5.68 4.81 16.12
C ASP A 119 -6.17 4.95 14.67
N TYR A 120 -6.03 3.88 13.89
CA TYR A 120 -6.52 3.80 12.51
C TYR A 120 -7.84 3.03 12.37
N THR A 121 -8.54 2.75 13.47
CA THR A 121 -9.79 1.95 13.44
C THR A 121 -10.87 2.56 12.56
N ALA A 122 -10.87 3.89 12.38
CA ALA A 122 -11.80 4.62 11.53
C ALA A 122 -11.30 4.90 10.10
N PHE A 123 -10.07 4.47 9.75
CA PHE A 123 -9.50 4.72 8.42
C PHE A 123 -10.00 3.73 7.37
N GLY A 124 -10.22 2.48 7.78
CA GLY A 124 -10.80 1.43 6.94
C GLY A 124 -12.03 0.79 7.59
N PRO A 125 -12.39 -0.45 7.21
CA PRO A 125 -11.73 -1.28 6.20
C PRO A 125 -11.98 -0.79 4.76
N PHE A 126 -11.07 -1.10 3.85
CA PHE A 126 -11.30 -1.01 2.41
C PHE A 126 -11.63 -2.40 1.87
N GLN A 127 -12.66 -2.50 1.04
CA GLN A 127 -13.17 -3.77 0.53
C GLN A 127 -13.22 -3.75 -0.99
N PHE A 128 -12.52 -4.70 -1.62
CA PHE A 128 -12.40 -4.80 -3.07
C PHE A 128 -13.09 -6.06 -3.58
N ASP A 129 -13.71 -5.99 -4.75
CA ASP A 129 -14.12 -7.19 -5.49
C ASP A 129 -12.88 -8.02 -5.83
N ARG A 130 -12.93 -9.33 -5.56
CA ARG A 130 -11.76 -10.19 -5.71
C ARG A 130 -11.27 -10.29 -7.16
N LYS A 131 -12.18 -10.26 -8.14
CA LYS A 131 -11.80 -10.34 -9.54
C LYS A 131 -11.13 -9.03 -9.96
N GLN A 132 -11.76 -7.89 -9.65
CA GLN A 132 -11.22 -6.56 -9.95
C GLN A 132 -9.82 -6.36 -9.31
N TYR A 133 -9.67 -6.77 -8.06
CA TYR A 133 -8.39 -6.74 -7.35
C TYR A 133 -7.33 -7.61 -8.03
N GLY A 134 -7.68 -8.85 -8.37
CA GLY A 134 -6.78 -9.77 -9.06
C GLY A 134 -6.31 -9.26 -10.41
N ASP A 135 -7.22 -8.67 -11.20
CA ASP A 135 -6.89 -8.07 -12.50
C ASP A 135 -5.91 -6.89 -12.34
N ALA A 136 -6.12 -6.02 -11.34
CA ALA A 136 -5.23 -4.90 -11.04
C ALA A 136 -3.82 -5.36 -10.62
N VAL A 137 -3.73 -6.37 -9.76
CA VAL A 137 -2.45 -6.95 -9.33
C VAL A 137 -1.71 -7.64 -10.49
N GLN A 138 -2.43 -8.33 -11.38
CA GLN A 138 -1.82 -8.91 -12.58
C GLN A 138 -1.28 -7.85 -13.53
N ALA A 139 -2.01 -6.74 -13.72
CA ALA A 139 -1.54 -5.61 -14.52
C ALA A 139 -0.28 -4.98 -13.93
N LEU A 140 -0.22 -4.81 -12.60
CA LEU A 140 0.97 -4.34 -11.90
C LEU A 140 2.17 -5.29 -12.10
N SER A 141 1.97 -6.59 -11.92
CA SER A 141 3.02 -7.60 -12.12
C SER A 141 3.58 -7.56 -13.55
N ALA A 142 2.72 -7.35 -14.56
CA ALA A 142 3.17 -7.17 -15.93
C ALA A 142 4.02 -5.91 -16.12
N LYS A 143 3.62 -4.77 -15.52
CA LYS A 143 4.40 -3.52 -15.56
C LYS A 143 5.79 -3.69 -14.93
N ILE A 144 5.86 -4.33 -13.76
CA ILE A 144 7.14 -4.56 -13.06
C ILE A 144 8.07 -5.45 -13.87
N ARG A 145 7.57 -6.55 -14.46
CA ARG A 145 8.38 -7.40 -15.34
C ARG A 145 8.92 -6.66 -16.58
N SER A 146 8.16 -5.70 -17.12
CA SER A 146 8.61 -4.87 -18.23
C SER A 146 9.67 -3.85 -17.83
N ASP A 147 9.72 -3.42 -16.58
CA ASP A 147 10.80 -2.57 -16.04
C ASP A 147 12.10 -3.36 -15.83
N ASP A 148 12.00 -4.67 -15.59
CA ASP A 148 13.14 -5.62 -15.43
C ASP A 148 13.77 -6.11 -16.74
N ALA A 149 13.15 -5.85 -17.89
CA ALA A 149 13.59 -6.32 -19.21
C ALA A 149 14.46 -5.30 -19.96
#